data_AF-A0ABD6ESE8-F1
#
_entry.id   AF-A0ABD6ESE8-F1
#
_cell.length_a   1.000
_cell.length_b   1.000
_cell.length_c   1.000
_cell.angle_alpha   90.00
_cell.angle_beta   90.00
_cell.angle_gamma   90.00
#
_symmetry.space_group_name_H-M   'P 1'
#
loop_
_entity.id
_entity.type
_entity.pdbx_description
1 polymer ?
#
loop_
_entity_poly.entity_id
_entity_poly.type
_entity_poly.pdbx_seq_one_letter_code
_entity_poly.pdbx_strand_id
1 'polypeptide(L)'
;YSHSIAHKELNQLLANLDRTNVHDFLLPDETVPLYRFAKWRSSLIKNLNDSVWSKNTDSLIKLKTRILIDRVHIRAQDGGWSNIMRKSEYAPVFHAREWEMTLNKLEVKELLRILQSTKCNDTYKLNITEIIWPVLLVPETVLLVEQHFPHYHRKNFEYRKNNYNYSTDLVISVDCDEQSMLHNAQHNVRIVQVSRNLEGRPTEKGHAPRYIILVAKVTRSFVKTFFKSMKSSLFAVMVLGSMFLSYKVRMAIITHPYQFSFNEMGDPRPLIRLCSSIFEARNAKMLELEHDLYGELLYIIKSPDTLLRETEYDMYKLC
;
A
#
# COMPACT_ATOMS: atom_id res chain seq x y z
N TYR A 1 3.28 21.78 -13.19
CA TYR A 1 3.26 20.79 -14.29
C TYR A 1 2.57 19.47 -13.93
N SER A 2 2.68 18.93 -12.71
CA SER A 2 1.97 17.68 -12.31
C SER A 2 0.45 17.81 -12.19
N HIS A 3 -0.07 18.95 -11.71
CA HIS A 3 -1.51 19.15 -11.53
C HIS A 3 -2.32 19.26 -12.84
N SER A 4 -1.73 19.77 -13.94
CA SER A 4 -2.46 19.90 -15.21
C SER A 4 -2.53 18.60 -16.01
N ILE A 5 -1.53 17.71 -15.83
CA ILE A 5 -1.50 16.38 -16.43
C ILE A 5 -2.59 15.51 -15.79
N ALA A 6 -2.70 15.51 -14.45
CA ALA A 6 -3.73 14.79 -13.72
C ALA A 6 -5.16 15.21 -14.12
N HIS A 7 -5.39 16.51 -14.34
CA HIS A 7 -6.72 17.01 -14.74
C HIS A 7 -7.09 16.58 -16.17
N LYS A 8 -6.13 16.57 -17.11
CA LYS A 8 -6.35 16.13 -18.50
C LYS A 8 -6.59 14.62 -18.59
N GLU A 9 -5.87 13.83 -17.79
CA GLU A 9 -6.01 12.37 -17.70
C GLU A 9 -7.33 11.97 -17.00
N LEU A 10 -7.74 12.70 -15.97
CA LEU A 10 -9.03 12.52 -15.30
C LEU A 10 -10.21 12.77 -16.25
N ASN A 11 -10.13 13.82 -17.07
CA ASN A 11 -11.17 14.13 -18.06
C ASN A 11 -11.27 13.06 -19.18
N GLN A 12 -10.17 12.36 -19.47
CA GLN A 12 -10.17 11.20 -20.38
C GLN A 12 -10.76 9.95 -19.72
N LEU A 13 -10.46 9.70 -18.44
CA LEU A 13 -11.09 8.60 -17.68
C LEU A 13 -12.60 8.77 -17.58
N LEU A 14 -13.06 9.99 -17.30
CA LEU A 14 -14.49 10.33 -17.30
C LEU A 14 -15.15 10.17 -18.66
N ALA A 15 -14.42 10.37 -19.75
CA ALA A 15 -14.94 10.22 -21.11
C ALA A 15 -15.25 8.75 -21.46
N ASN A 16 -14.61 7.80 -20.77
CA ASN A 16 -14.73 6.36 -21.02
C ASN A 16 -15.67 5.65 -20.04
N LEU A 17 -16.39 6.39 -19.19
CA LEU A 17 -17.37 5.83 -18.28
C LEU A 17 -18.68 5.57 -19.05
N ASP A 18 -19.12 4.32 -19.06
CA ASP A 18 -20.46 3.93 -19.54
C ASP A 18 -21.43 3.78 -18.36
N ARG A 19 -22.74 3.67 -18.63
CA ARG A 19 -23.76 3.46 -17.60
C ARG A 19 -23.48 2.25 -16.69
N THR A 20 -22.82 1.22 -17.21
CA THR A 20 -22.46 0.02 -16.44
C THR A 20 -21.37 0.26 -15.40
N ASN A 21 -20.68 1.40 -15.49
CA ASN A 21 -19.55 1.76 -14.65
C ASN A 21 -19.95 2.77 -13.56
N VAL A 22 -21.21 3.21 -13.55
CA VAL A 22 -21.75 4.15 -12.56
C VAL A 22 -22.67 3.38 -11.63
N HIS A 23 -22.36 3.40 -10.34
CA HIS A 23 -23.13 2.75 -9.33
C HIS A 23 -23.63 3.76 -8.32
N ASP A 24 -24.90 3.64 -7.97
CA ASP A 24 -25.58 4.51 -7.03
C ASP A 24 -25.85 3.71 -5.76
N PHE A 25 -25.26 4.15 -4.65
CA PHE A 25 -25.33 3.48 -3.37
C PHE A 25 -26.05 4.39 -2.37
N LEU A 26 -27.17 3.92 -1.86
CA LEU A 26 -27.84 4.53 -0.72
C LEU A 26 -27.40 3.78 0.54
N LEU A 27 -26.73 4.48 1.46
CA LEU A 27 -26.49 3.92 2.78
C LEU A 27 -27.78 3.92 3.60
N PRO A 28 -27.97 2.94 4.50
CA PRO A 28 -29.15 2.92 5.36
C PRO A 28 -29.14 4.13 6.32
N ASP A 29 -30.33 4.63 6.67
CA ASP A 29 -30.51 5.70 7.66
C ASP A 29 -30.42 5.12 9.09
N GLU A 30 -29.28 4.50 9.39
CA GLU A 30 -29.03 3.87 10.67
C GLU A 30 -28.44 4.87 11.67
N THR A 31 -29.09 5.01 12.82
CA THR A 31 -28.52 5.68 13.99
C THR A 31 -27.65 4.70 14.77
N VAL A 32 -26.39 5.06 15.01
CA VAL A 32 -25.46 4.23 15.78
C VAL A 32 -25.26 4.83 17.17
N PRO A 33 -25.40 4.05 18.26
CA PRO A 33 -25.13 4.54 19.60
C PRO A 33 -23.65 4.85 19.78
N LEU A 34 -23.33 6.07 20.21
CA LEU A 34 -21.97 6.59 20.37
C LEU A 34 -21.19 5.87 21.49
N TYR A 35 -21.89 5.43 22.54
CA TYR A 35 -21.28 4.87 23.74
C TYR A 35 -21.68 3.42 23.95
N ARG A 36 -20.96 2.50 23.32
CA ARG A 36 -21.11 1.06 23.61
C ARG A 36 -20.56 0.67 24.99
N PHE A 37 -19.66 1.48 25.57
CA PHE A 37 -19.02 1.23 26.87
C PHE A 37 -18.87 2.52 27.71
N ALA A 38 -19.24 2.47 29.00
CA ALA A 38 -19.24 3.64 29.90
C ALA A 38 -17.87 4.32 30.07
N LYS A 39 -16.76 3.55 30.07
CA LYS A 39 -15.39 4.08 30.20
C LYS A 39 -15.02 5.02 29.04
N TRP A 40 -15.55 4.77 27.84
CA TRP A 40 -15.23 5.58 26.66
C TRP A 40 -15.81 6.99 26.78
N ARG A 41 -17.00 7.13 27.39
CA ARG A 41 -17.66 8.42 27.60
C ARG A 41 -16.82 9.35 28.47
N SER A 42 -16.40 8.87 29.65
CA SER A 42 -15.60 9.67 30.59
C SER A 42 -14.25 10.08 29.99
N SER A 43 -13.59 9.17 29.25
CA SER A 43 -12.33 9.47 28.57
C SER A 43 -12.50 10.48 27.44
N LEU A 44 -13.57 10.37 26.64
CA LEU A 44 -13.85 11.32 25.57
C LEU A 44 -14.13 12.71 26.14
N ILE A 45 -15.02 12.83 27.14
CA ILE A 45 -15.34 14.12 27.76
C ILE A 45 -14.09 14.78 28.35
N LYS A 46 -13.22 14.00 29.01
CA LYS A 46 -11.95 14.51 29.53
C LYS A 46 -11.05 15.05 28.42
N ASN A 47 -10.84 14.26 27.36
CA ASN A 47 -9.99 14.67 26.23
C ASN A 47 -10.54 15.90 25.51
N LEU A 48 -11.88 16.00 25.36
CA LEU A 48 -12.52 17.18 24.79
C LEU A 48 -12.29 18.42 25.65
N ASN A 49 -12.44 18.28 26.97
CA ASN A 49 -12.21 19.39 27.91
C ASN A 49 -10.74 19.84 27.86
N ASP A 50 -9.79 18.91 27.91
CA ASP A 50 -8.35 19.20 27.85
C ASP A 50 -7.98 19.93 26.55
N SER A 51 -8.57 19.54 25.42
CA SER A 51 -8.39 20.18 24.11
C SER A 51 -8.89 21.63 24.07
N VAL A 52 -10.03 21.93 24.73
CA VAL A 52 -10.60 23.29 24.78
C VAL A 52 -9.69 24.26 25.54
N TRP A 53 -9.16 23.83 26.68
CA TRP A 53 -8.34 24.66 27.57
C TRP A 53 -6.86 24.71 27.19
N SER A 54 -6.40 23.78 26.35
CA SER A 54 -5.03 23.75 25.87
C SER A 54 -4.70 24.94 24.96
N LYS A 55 -3.53 25.54 25.20
CA LYS A 55 -2.93 26.57 24.33
C LYS A 55 -2.18 25.97 23.14
N ASN A 56 -1.96 24.66 23.12
CA ASN A 56 -1.14 24.00 22.11
C ASN A 56 -1.98 23.50 20.91
N THR A 57 -1.52 23.78 19.69
CA THR A 57 -2.22 23.42 18.44
C THR A 57 -2.23 21.92 18.15
N ASP A 58 -1.29 21.17 18.72
CA ASP A 58 -1.20 19.71 18.51
C ASP A 58 -2.25 18.91 19.29
N SER A 59 -2.97 19.55 20.20
CA SER A 59 -4.02 18.95 21.03
C SER A 59 -5.43 19.05 20.44
N LEU A 60 -5.54 19.47 19.17
CA LEU A 60 -6.83 19.63 18.48
C LEU A 60 -7.43 18.26 18.15
N ILE A 61 -8.74 18.13 18.40
CA ILE A 61 -9.47 16.90 18.08
C ILE A 61 -9.62 16.78 16.58
N LYS A 62 -9.24 15.60 16.07
CA LYS A 62 -9.32 15.24 14.67
C LYS A 62 -10.48 14.29 14.45
N LEU A 63 -11.36 14.63 13.51
CA LEU A 63 -12.39 13.73 13.00
C LEU A 63 -11.82 13.01 11.78
N LYS A 64 -11.84 11.68 11.82
CA LYS A 64 -11.37 10.83 10.73
C LYS A 64 -12.53 10.09 10.08
N THR A 65 -12.57 10.10 8.76
CA THR A 65 -13.52 9.30 7.97
C THR A 65 -12.74 8.34 7.09
N ARG A 66 -13.21 7.09 7.01
CA ARG A 66 -12.59 6.05 6.20
C ARG A 66 -13.66 5.40 5.32
N ILE A 67 -13.37 5.27 4.04
CA ILE A 67 -14.19 4.49 3.11
C ILE A 67 -13.37 3.28 2.66
N LEU A 68 -14.02 2.12 2.69
CA LEU A 68 -13.49 0.84 2.29
C LEU A 68 -14.38 0.28 1.18
N ILE A 69 -13.80 0.02 0.02
CA ILE A 69 -14.49 -0.56 -1.13
C ILE A 69 -13.78 -1.85 -1.49
N ASP A 70 -14.49 -2.97 -1.34
CA ASP A 70 -14.01 -4.28 -1.78
C ASP A 70 -14.58 -4.59 -3.17
N ARG A 71 -13.71 -4.82 -4.15
CA ARG A 71 -14.08 -5.21 -5.50
C ARG A 71 -13.78 -6.68 -5.71
N VAL A 72 -14.86 -7.45 -5.85
CA VAL A 72 -14.79 -8.86 -6.18
C VAL A 72 -15.01 -9.07 -7.68
N HIS A 73 -14.08 -9.75 -8.32
CA HIS A 73 -14.26 -10.22 -9.69
C HIS A 73 -15.11 -11.49 -9.69
N ILE A 74 -16.25 -11.44 -10.37
CA ILE A 74 -17.17 -12.57 -10.52
C ILE A 74 -17.11 -13.01 -11.99
N ARG A 75 -16.92 -14.30 -12.26
CA ARG A 75 -17.03 -14.86 -13.62
C ARG A 75 -18.39 -15.55 -13.76
N ALA A 76 -19.11 -15.21 -14.82
CA ALA A 76 -20.23 -16.02 -15.29
C ALA A 76 -19.64 -17.25 -16.01
N GLN A 77 -20.10 -18.45 -15.64
CA GLN A 77 -19.73 -19.67 -16.35
C GLN A 77 -20.73 -19.88 -17.48
N ASP A 78 -20.28 -19.70 -18.73
CA ASP A 78 -21.09 -20.02 -19.90
C ASP A 78 -21.15 -21.55 -20.04
N GLY A 79 -22.16 -22.16 -19.44
CA GLY A 79 -22.38 -23.60 -19.50
C GLY A 79 -23.70 -24.03 -18.86
N GLY A 80 -24.76 -24.10 -19.66
CA GLY A 80 -25.96 -24.92 -19.46
C GLY A 80 -26.81 -24.69 -18.18
N TRP A 81 -28.00 -24.11 -18.38
CA TRP A 81 -29.22 -24.12 -17.52
C TRP A 81 -29.13 -23.67 -16.05
N SER A 82 -27.95 -23.45 -15.47
CA SER A 82 -27.83 -22.77 -14.17
C SER A 82 -26.65 -21.81 -14.19
N ASN A 83 -26.94 -20.51 -14.31
CA ASN A 83 -25.94 -19.43 -14.18
C ASN A 83 -25.47 -19.35 -12.72
N ILE A 84 -24.59 -20.27 -12.31
CA ILE A 84 -23.95 -20.24 -11.00
C ILE A 84 -22.81 -19.22 -11.09
N MET A 85 -22.99 -18.05 -10.48
CA MET A 85 -21.94 -17.06 -10.35
C MET A 85 -20.82 -17.62 -9.47
N ARG A 86 -19.61 -17.78 -10.02
CA ARG A 86 -18.42 -18.16 -9.23
C ARG A 86 -17.53 -16.95 -9.01
N LYS A 87 -17.09 -16.76 -7.76
CA LYS A 87 -16.02 -15.81 -7.42
C LYS A 87 -14.79 -16.21 -8.22
N SER A 88 -14.24 -15.29 -9.00
CA SER A 88 -13.04 -15.56 -9.78
C SER A 88 -11.82 -15.73 -8.86
N GLU A 89 -10.81 -16.45 -9.32
CA GLU A 89 -9.55 -16.67 -8.60
C GLU A 89 -8.66 -15.42 -8.51
N TYR A 90 -9.06 -14.29 -9.11
CA TYR A 90 -8.34 -13.04 -8.98
C TYR A 90 -8.44 -12.49 -7.56
N ALA A 91 -7.32 -12.01 -7.03
CA ALA A 91 -7.28 -11.36 -5.73
C ALA A 91 -8.28 -10.18 -5.71
N PRO A 92 -9.10 -10.05 -4.64
CA PRO A 92 -9.98 -8.90 -4.47
C PRO A 92 -9.16 -7.61 -4.48
N VAL A 93 -9.66 -6.60 -5.18
CA VAL A 93 -9.03 -5.29 -5.20
C VAL A 93 -9.64 -4.46 -4.08
N PHE A 94 -8.85 -4.21 -3.05
CA PHE A 94 -9.23 -3.38 -1.93
C PHE A 94 -8.86 -1.93 -2.20
N HIS A 95 -9.84 -1.05 -2.06
CA HIS A 95 -9.62 0.38 -2.10
C HIS A 95 -9.96 0.98 -0.75
N ALA A 96 -9.00 1.68 -0.16
CA ALA A 96 -9.16 2.34 1.13
C ALA A 96 -8.70 3.80 1.01
N ARG A 97 -9.46 4.70 1.62
CA ARG A 97 -9.12 6.12 1.68
C ARG A 97 -9.55 6.68 3.03
N GLU A 98 -8.69 7.52 3.58
CA GLU A 98 -8.90 8.20 4.85
C GLU A 98 -8.83 9.70 4.65
N TRP A 99 -9.78 10.40 5.28
CA TRP A 99 -9.80 11.85 5.39
C TRP A 99 -9.74 12.25 6.85
N GLU A 100 -9.12 13.38 7.11
CA GLU A 100 -8.99 13.95 8.44
C GLU A 100 -9.36 15.42 8.39
N MET A 101 -10.24 15.86 9.29
CA MET A 101 -10.50 17.27 9.56
C MET A 101 -10.22 17.57 11.03
N THR A 102 -9.71 18.76 11.31
CA THR A 102 -9.53 19.25 12.68
C THR A 102 -10.75 20.04 13.10
N LEU A 103 -11.31 19.74 14.27
CA LEU A 103 -12.44 20.47 14.83
C LEU A 103 -11.99 21.82 15.41
N ASN A 104 -12.79 22.85 15.17
CA ASN A 104 -12.57 24.17 15.74
C ASN A 104 -12.90 24.17 17.24
N LYS A 105 -12.25 25.06 18.02
CA LYS A 105 -12.52 25.17 19.47
C LYS A 105 -14.00 25.43 19.80
N LEU A 106 -14.71 26.16 18.94
CA LEU A 106 -16.15 26.43 19.10
C LEU A 106 -16.99 25.16 18.87
N GLU A 107 -16.69 24.41 17.80
CA GLU A 107 -17.31 23.11 17.49
C GLU A 107 -17.10 22.10 18.62
N VAL A 108 -15.88 22.06 19.18
CA VAL A 108 -15.55 21.19 20.32
C VAL A 108 -16.33 21.57 21.58
N LYS A 109 -16.47 22.87 21.89
CA LYS A 109 -17.26 23.35 23.02
C LYS A 109 -18.73 22.97 22.88
N GLU A 110 -19.28 23.11 21.68
CA GLU A 110 -20.67 22.75 21.41
C GLU A 110 -20.90 21.24 21.50
N LEU A 111 -19.98 20.44 20.95
CA LEU A 111 -19.99 18.99 21.11
C LEU A 111 -19.98 18.60 22.59
N LEU A 112 -19.08 19.19 23.38
CA LEU A 112 -18.98 18.92 24.82
C LEU A 112 -20.27 19.28 25.56
N ARG A 113 -20.93 20.40 25.22
CA ARG A 113 -22.23 20.79 25.76
C ARG A 113 -23.30 19.73 25.50
N ILE A 114 -23.37 19.22 24.27
CA ILE A 114 -24.37 18.22 23.86
C ILE A 114 -24.10 16.87 24.54
N LEU A 115 -22.83 16.46 24.65
CA LEU A 115 -22.45 15.23 25.33
C LEU A 115 -22.76 15.27 26.84
N GLN A 116 -22.70 16.44 27.47
CA GLN A 116 -23.07 16.63 28.88
C GLN A 116 -24.57 16.87 29.10
N SER A 117 -25.32 17.19 28.05
CA SER A 117 -26.75 17.47 28.17
C SER A 117 -27.56 16.20 28.40
N THR A 118 -28.62 16.34 29.19
CA THR A 118 -29.67 15.34 29.42
C THR A 118 -30.98 15.70 28.72
N LYS A 119 -31.01 16.79 27.95
CA LYS A 119 -32.22 17.27 27.27
C LYS A 119 -32.39 16.56 25.93
N CYS A 120 -33.56 15.98 25.68
CA CYS A 120 -33.86 15.25 24.44
C CYS A 120 -33.83 16.10 23.16
N ASN A 121 -34.08 17.40 23.28
CA ASN A 121 -34.10 18.31 22.12
C ASN A 121 -32.71 18.84 21.75
N ASP A 122 -31.67 18.51 22.52
CA ASP A 122 -30.32 18.97 22.24
C ASP A 122 -29.71 18.14 21.09
N THR A 123 -29.42 18.82 19.98
CA THR A 123 -28.76 18.22 18.81
C THR A 123 -27.53 19.00 18.43
N TYR A 124 -26.43 18.31 18.19
CA TYR A 124 -25.23 18.84 17.57
C TYR A 124 -25.27 18.57 16.06
N LYS A 125 -24.89 19.57 15.25
CA LYS A 125 -24.72 19.41 13.80
C LYS A 125 -23.37 19.94 13.38
N LEU A 126 -22.59 19.11 12.69
CA LEU A 126 -21.29 19.48 12.14
C LEU A 126 -21.29 19.23 10.64
N ASN A 127 -20.93 20.25 9.86
CA ASN A 127 -20.76 20.09 8.42
C ASN A 127 -19.45 19.34 8.14
N ILE A 128 -19.57 18.18 7.50
CA ILE A 128 -18.46 17.28 7.15
C ILE A 128 -18.33 17.07 5.64
N THR A 129 -18.88 17.99 4.84
CA THR A 129 -18.89 17.91 3.38
C THR A 129 -17.48 17.82 2.78
N GLU A 130 -16.49 18.45 3.41
CA GLU A 130 -15.09 18.46 2.94
C GLU A 130 -14.36 17.12 3.13
N ILE A 131 -14.88 16.23 3.96
CA ILE A 131 -14.28 14.91 4.25
C ILE A 131 -15.17 13.73 3.82
N ILE A 132 -16.43 14.00 3.49
CA ILE A 132 -17.35 13.01 2.93
C ILE A 132 -17.82 13.47 1.56
N TRP A 133 -17.18 12.93 0.55
CA TRP A 133 -17.46 13.21 -0.85
C TRP A 133 -18.60 12.33 -1.38
N PRO A 134 -19.67 12.92 -1.94
CA PRO A 134 -20.80 12.16 -2.47
C PRO A 134 -20.46 11.43 -3.78
N VAL A 135 -19.40 11.84 -4.49
CA VAL A 135 -18.98 11.17 -5.74
C VAL A 135 -17.54 10.69 -5.61
N LEU A 136 -17.33 9.40 -5.84
CA LEU A 136 -16.03 8.74 -5.70
C LEU A 136 -15.63 8.09 -7.02
N LEU A 137 -14.39 8.33 -7.46
CA LEU A 137 -13.80 7.62 -8.59
C LEU A 137 -12.94 6.47 -8.07
N VAL A 138 -13.31 5.25 -8.48
CA VAL A 138 -12.64 4.00 -8.14
C VAL A 138 -11.91 3.50 -9.39
N PRO A 139 -10.60 3.76 -9.53
CA PRO A 139 -9.82 3.18 -10.61
C PRO A 139 -9.58 1.67 -10.38
N GLU A 140 -8.97 0.99 -11.35
CA GLU A 140 -8.46 -0.39 -11.14
C GLU A 140 -7.22 -0.45 -10.23
N THR A 141 -6.59 0.70 -9.94
CA THR A 141 -5.46 0.79 -9.02
C THR A 141 -5.93 0.99 -7.57
N VAL A 142 -5.08 0.69 -6.59
CA VAL A 142 -5.42 0.69 -5.14
C VAL A 142 -5.93 2.05 -4.62
N LEU A 143 -5.65 3.17 -5.31
CA LEU A 143 -5.93 4.52 -4.82
C LEU A 143 -7.30 5.04 -5.25
N LEU A 144 -8.17 5.36 -4.29
CA LEU A 144 -9.39 6.13 -4.55
C LEU A 144 -9.05 7.58 -4.89
N VAL A 145 -9.76 8.14 -5.87
CA VAL A 145 -9.63 9.53 -6.30
C VAL A 145 -10.94 10.25 -5.99
N GLU A 146 -10.85 11.33 -5.24
CA GLU A 146 -11.96 12.24 -5.01
C GLU A 146 -12.16 13.10 -6.23
N GLN A 147 -13.41 13.33 -6.59
CA GLN A 147 -13.70 14.22 -7.69
C GLN A 147 -14.68 15.29 -7.28
N HIS A 148 -14.17 16.53 -7.27
CA HIS A 148 -15.02 17.70 -7.37
C HIS A 148 -15.53 17.75 -8.80
N PHE A 149 -16.83 17.66 -8.98
CA PHE A 149 -17.47 17.98 -10.24
C PHE A 149 -17.93 19.44 -10.17
N PRO A 150 -17.10 20.43 -10.56
CA PRO A 150 -17.65 21.73 -10.88
C PRO A 150 -18.51 21.56 -12.13
N HIS A 151 -19.82 21.41 -11.94
CA HIS A 151 -20.86 21.48 -12.99
C HIS A 151 -20.47 20.75 -14.29
N TYR A 152 -20.38 19.42 -14.23
CA TYR A 152 -20.01 18.60 -15.38
C TYR A 152 -21.21 18.43 -16.33
N HIS A 153 -21.43 19.39 -17.22
CA HIS A 153 -22.38 19.28 -18.32
C HIS A 153 -21.72 18.60 -19.52
N ARG A 154 -21.85 17.27 -19.66
CA ARG A 154 -21.51 16.58 -20.92
C ARG A 154 -22.74 15.90 -21.51
N LYS A 155 -22.99 16.17 -22.80
CA LYS A 155 -24.21 15.83 -23.55
C LYS A 155 -24.59 14.33 -23.58
N ASN A 156 -23.66 13.43 -23.27
CA ASN A 156 -23.84 11.98 -23.40
C ASN A 156 -24.07 11.24 -22.06
N PHE A 157 -23.98 11.92 -20.92
CA PHE A 157 -24.39 11.36 -19.63
C PHE A 157 -25.86 11.72 -19.39
N GLU A 158 -26.74 10.75 -19.53
CA GLU A 158 -28.18 10.88 -19.30
C GLU A 158 -28.55 10.89 -17.81
N TYR A 159 -27.69 11.48 -16.97
CA TYR A 159 -27.93 11.75 -15.57
C TYR A 159 -28.31 13.22 -15.34
N ARG A 160 -28.95 13.83 -16.35
CA ARG A 160 -29.33 15.26 -16.41
C ARG A 160 -30.29 15.74 -15.31
N LYS A 161 -30.81 14.85 -14.46
CA LYS A 161 -31.86 15.21 -13.48
C LYS A 161 -31.37 15.46 -12.06
N ASN A 162 -30.17 15.06 -11.68
CA ASN A 162 -29.71 15.18 -10.29
C ASN A 162 -28.56 16.19 -10.22
N ASN A 163 -28.82 17.37 -9.67
CA ASN A 163 -27.76 18.27 -9.23
C ASN A 163 -27.01 17.57 -8.07
N TYR A 164 -25.74 17.22 -8.28
CA TYR A 164 -24.92 16.48 -7.32
C TYR A 164 -24.34 17.33 -6.19
N ASN A 165 -25.00 18.46 -5.90
CA ASN A 165 -24.55 19.36 -4.85
C ASN A 165 -25.18 18.87 -3.54
N TYR A 166 -24.48 18.01 -2.81
CA TYR A 166 -24.91 17.54 -1.50
C TYR A 166 -24.04 18.18 -0.42
N SER A 167 -24.66 18.66 0.65
CA SER A 167 -23.95 18.90 1.91
C SER A 167 -24.19 17.74 2.86
N THR A 168 -23.11 17.25 3.46
CA THR A 168 -23.13 16.15 4.42
C THR A 168 -22.92 16.69 5.83
N ASP A 169 -23.86 16.41 6.73
CA ASP A 169 -23.80 16.82 8.13
C ASP A 169 -23.71 15.59 9.05
N LEU A 170 -22.81 15.64 10.03
CA LEU A 170 -22.79 14.74 11.18
C LEU A 170 -23.76 15.27 12.22
N VAL A 171 -24.74 14.47 12.61
CA VAL A 171 -25.74 14.83 13.61
C VAL A 171 -25.57 13.93 14.83
N ILE A 172 -25.40 14.54 16.00
CA ILE A 172 -25.36 13.84 17.28
C ILE A 172 -26.52 14.32 18.13
N SER A 173 -27.37 13.42 18.60
CA SER A 173 -28.54 13.73 19.44
C SER A 173 -28.55 12.87 20.69
N VAL A 174 -29.20 13.35 21.74
CA VAL A 174 -29.45 12.56 22.95
C VAL A 174 -30.49 11.49 22.62
N ASP A 175 -30.21 10.24 22.98
CA ASP A 175 -31.16 9.14 22.91
C ASP A 175 -32.03 9.14 24.16
N CYS A 176 -33.34 9.19 23.96
CA CYS A 176 -34.32 9.39 25.03
C CYS A 176 -35.30 8.23 25.20
N ASP A 177 -34.96 7.04 24.74
CA ASP A 177 -35.75 5.86 25.04
C ASP A 177 -35.82 5.61 26.57
N GLU A 178 -37.00 5.25 27.06
CA GLU A 178 -37.32 5.18 28.50
C GLU A 178 -36.42 4.21 29.29
N GLN A 179 -35.85 3.18 28.63
CA GLN A 179 -34.89 2.25 29.23
C GLN A 179 -33.46 2.79 29.32
N SER A 180 -33.06 3.71 28.43
CA SER A 180 -31.73 4.35 28.41
C SER A 180 -31.55 5.43 29.48
N MET A 181 -32.65 6.04 29.94
CA MET A 181 -32.63 7.08 30.98
C MET A 181 -32.16 6.57 32.35
N LEU A 182 -32.32 5.27 32.64
CA LEU A 182 -31.97 4.68 33.93
C LEU A 182 -30.45 4.49 34.13
N HIS A 183 -29.66 4.49 33.06
CA HIS A 183 -28.24 4.08 33.08
C HIS A 183 -27.26 5.01 32.34
N ASN A 184 -27.57 6.32 32.31
CA ASN A 184 -26.89 7.40 31.60
C ASN A 184 -27.45 7.65 30.20
N ALA A 185 -27.77 8.92 29.91
CA ALA A 185 -28.22 9.39 28.60
C ALA A 185 -27.24 8.93 27.51
N GLN A 186 -27.74 8.07 26.61
CA GLN A 186 -26.99 7.64 25.45
C GLN A 186 -27.07 8.73 24.37
N HIS A 187 -26.11 8.72 23.45
CA HIS A 187 -26.06 9.67 22.34
C HIS A 187 -26.06 8.88 21.04
N ASN A 188 -26.90 9.26 20.10
CA ASN A 188 -26.99 8.63 18.79
C ASN A 188 -26.28 9.49 17.75
N VAL A 189 -25.51 8.83 16.89
CA VAL A 189 -24.81 9.46 15.77
C VAL A 189 -25.49 9.03 14.49
N ARG A 190 -25.75 10.00 13.61
CA ARG A 190 -26.21 9.75 12.25
C ARG A 190 -25.54 10.71 11.28
N ILE A 191 -25.39 10.27 10.04
CA ILE A 191 -24.89 11.09 8.93
C ILE A 191 -26.09 11.41 8.05
N VAL A 192 -26.29 12.69 7.77
CA VAL A 192 -27.44 13.17 6.98
C VAL A 192 -26.92 13.95 5.79
N GLN A 193 -27.47 13.70 4.61
CA GLN A 193 -27.17 14.47 3.40
C GLN A 193 -28.35 15.34 2.99
N VAL A 194 -28.04 16.57 2.61
CA VAL A 194 -29.01 17.56 2.14
C VAL A 194 -28.65 17.97 0.72
N SER A 195 -29.55 17.74 -0.23
CA SER A 195 -29.38 18.22 -1.60
C SER A 195 -29.53 19.73 -1.66
N ARG A 196 -28.62 20.40 -2.36
CA ARG A 196 -28.62 21.84 -2.59
C ARG A 196 -28.95 22.15 -4.04
N ASN A 197 -29.72 23.21 -4.25
CA ASN A 197 -29.99 23.73 -5.58
C ASN A 197 -28.75 24.45 -6.15
N LEU A 198 -28.86 24.96 -7.37
CA LEU A 198 -27.77 25.69 -8.06
C LEU A 198 -27.37 27.00 -7.33
N GLU A 199 -28.25 27.52 -6.48
CA GLU A 199 -28.03 28.72 -5.65
C GLU A 199 -27.48 28.38 -4.25
N GLY A 200 -27.19 27.09 -3.98
CA GLY A 200 -26.67 26.61 -2.70
C GLY A 200 -27.70 26.47 -1.59
N ARG A 201 -29.00 26.63 -1.87
CA ARG A 201 -30.10 26.49 -0.91
C ARG A 201 -30.51 25.02 -0.77
N PRO A 202 -30.82 24.55 0.45
CA PRO A 202 -31.31 23.19 0.67
C PRO A 202 -32.65 22.99 -0.04
N THR A 203 -32.77 21.92 -0.81
CA THR A 203 -33.94 21.62 -1.65
C THR A 203 -34.95 20.71 -0.94
N GLU A 204 -34.47 19.82 -0.07
CA GLU A 204 -35.31 18.85 0.66
C GLU A 204 -34.86 18.70 2.12
N LYS A 205 -35.69 18.02 2.95
CA LYS A 205 -35.28 17.58 4.29
C LYS A 205 -34.12 16.58 4.16
N GLY A 206 -33.24 16.54 5.15
CA GLY A 206 -32.07 15.66 5.11
C GLY A 206 -32.45 14.18 4.96
N HIS A 207 -31.76 13.50 4.05
CA HIS A 207 -31.97 12.10 3.70
C HIS A 207 -30.73 11.26 4.03
N ALA A 208 -30.90 9.94 3.96
CA ALA A 208 -29.80 8.99 4.09
C ALA A 208 -28.67 9.28 3.07
N PRO A 209 -27.40 9.05 3.43
CA PRO A 209 -26.29 9.42 2.58
C PRO A 209 -26.25 8.57 1.32
N ARG A 210 -26.22 9.25 0.17
CA ARG A 210 -26.15 8.68 -1.17
C ARG A 210 -24.76 8.91 -1.76
N TYR A 211 -24.13 7.83 -2.21
CA TYR A 211 -22.82 7.83 -2.84
C TYR A 211 -22.93 7.38 -4.28
N ILE A 212 -22.32 8.15 -5.18
CA ILE A 212 -22.18 7.80 -6.58
C ILE A 212 -20.75 7.33 -6.79
N ILE A 213 -20.61 6.05 -7.07
CA ILE A 213 -19.32 5.40 -7.27
C ILE A 213 -19.11 5.20 -8.78
N LEU A 214 -18.10 5.89 -9.30
CA LEU A 214 -17.67 5.79 -10.68
C LEU A 214 -16.52 4.79 -10.75
N VAL A 215 -16.77 3.63 -11.33
CA VAL A 215 -15.77 2.58 -11.49
C VAL A 215 -15.08 2.77 -12.83
N ALA A 216 -13.90 3.39 -12.82
CA ALA A 216 -13.12 3.53 -14.04
C ALA A 216 -12.48 2.18 -14.41
N LYS A 217 -12.97 1.56 -15.49
CA LYS A 217 -12.25 0.51 -16.21
C LYS A 217 -11.07 1.16 -16.89
N VAL A 218 -9.88 0.97 -16.33
CA VAL A 218 -8.70 1.56 -16.97
C VAL A 218 -8.37 0.68 -18.15
N THR A 219 -8.61 1.18 -19.36
CA THR A 219 -8.18 0.49 -20.58
C THR A 219 -6.71 0.12 -20.45
N ARG A 220 -6.32 -1.08 -20.95
CA ARG A 220 -4.95 -1.62 -20.98
C ARG A 220 -3.85 -0.62 -21.40
N SER A 221 -4.19 0.55 -21.92
CA SER A 221 -3.28 1.67 -22.19
C SER A 221 -2.63 2.28 -20.94
N PHE A 222 -3.28 2.37 -19.77
CA PHE A 222 -2.65 2.94 -18.56
C PHE A 222 -1.50 2.06 -18.05
N VAL A 223 -1.74 0.75 -18.04
CA VAL A 223 -0.71 -0.27 -17.78
C VAL A 223 0.42 -0.11 -18.81
N LYS A 224 0.11 0.08 -20.10
CA LYS A 224 1.11 0.35 -21.14
C LYS A 224 1.85 1.68 -20.93
N THR A 225 1.23 2.73 -20.40
CA THR A 225 1.88 4.04 -20.16
C THR A 225 2.76 4.00 -18.91
N PHE A 226 2.34 3.32 -17.85
CA PHE A 226 3.16 3.03 -16.68
C PHE A 226 4.38 2.17 -17.07
N PHE A 227 4.18 1.13 -17.89
CA PHE A 227 5.28 0.35 -18.47
C PHE A 227 6.11 1.14 -19.49
N LYS A 228 5.55 2.18 -20.15
CA LYS A 228 6.30 3.08 -21.04
C LYS A 228 7.29 3.96 -20.26
N SER A 229 6.93 4.39 -19.05
CA SER A 229 7.85 5.06 -18.11
C SER A 229 8.96 4.11 -17.62
N MET A 230 8.62 2.83 -17.44
CA MET A 230 9.56 1.77 -17.00
C MET A 230 10.50 1.25 -18.10
N LYS A 231 10.41 1.75 -19.35
CA LYS A 231 11.31 1.36 -20.45
C LYS A 231 12.77 1.77 -20.22
N SER A 232 13.00 2.86 -19.49
CA SER A 232 14.37 3.33 -19.15
C SER A 232 15.06 2.41 -18.15
N SER A 233 14.32 1.92 -17.14
CA SER A 233 14.83 0.99 -16.13
C SER A 233 15.14 -0.39 -16.72
N LEU A 234 14.28 -0.94 -17.58
CA LEU A 234 14.54 -2.22 -18.23
C LEU A 234 15.73 -2.16 -19.20
N PHE A 235 15.90 -1.05 -19.91
CA PHE A 235 17.09 -0.84 -20.74
C PHE A 235 18.37 -0.81 -19.90
N ALA A 236 18.36 -0.12 -18.76
CA ALA A 236 19.49 -0.11 -17.83
C ALA A 236 19.82 -1.51 -17.28
N VAL A 237 18.83 -2.31 -16.92
CA VAL A 237 19.04 -3.69 -16.45
C VAL A 237 19.61 -4.58 -17.55
N MET A 238 19.14 -4.44 -18.79
CA MET A 238 19.67 -5.22 -19.92
C MET A 238 21.12 -4.84 -20.25
N VAL A 239 21.47 -3.56 -20.18
CA VAL A 239 22.84 -3.07 -20.39
C VAL A 239 23.76 -3.52 -19.24
N LEU A 240 23.31 -3.41 -17.99
CA LEU A 240 24.08 -3.90 -16.84
C LEU A 240 24.26 -5.42 -16.89
N GLY A 241 23.21 -6.16 -17.27
CA GLY A 241 23.25 -7.61 -17.46
C GLY A 241 24.23 -8.03 -18.56
N SER A 242 24.23 -7.33 -19.70
CA SER A 242 25.16 -7.64 -20.80
C SER A 242 26.62 -7.30 -20.43
N MET A 243 26.84 -6.20 -19.71
CA MET A 243 28.18 -5.83 -19.19
C MET A 243 28.68 -6.86 -18.18
N PHE A 244 27.81 -7.32 -17.26
CA PHE A 244 28.17 -8.32 -16.26
C PHE A 244 28.50 -9.67 -16.91
N LEU A 245 27.70 -10.10 -17.88
CA LEU A 245 27.97 -11.33 -18.64
C LEU A 245 29.30 -11.24 -19.40
N SER A 246 29.56 -10.10 -20.04
CA SER A 246 30.82 -9.84 -20.75
C SER A 246 32.03 -9.87 -19.80
N TYR A 247 31.88 -9.33 -18.58
CA TYR A 247 32.92 -9.39 -17.55
C TYR A 247 33.21 -10.83 -17.11
N LYS A 248 32.18 -11.64 -16.89
CA LYS A 248 32.33 -13.05 -16.50
C LYS A 248 32.99 -13.88 -17.60
N VAL A 249 32.60 -13.67 -18.86
CA VAL A 249 33.23 -14.32 -20.01
C VAL A 249 34.69 -13.90 -20.15
N ARG A 250 34.99 -12.61 -19.96
CA ARG A 250 36.38 -12.11 -20.01
C ARG A 250 37.24 -12.71 -18.90
N MET A 251 36.71 -12.88 -17.70
CA MET A 251 37.44 -13.53 -16.59
C MET A 251 37.67 -15.03 -16.83
N ALA A 252 36.79 -15.71 -17.57
CA ALA A 252 36.99 -17.11 -17.93
C ALA A 252 38.03 -17.30 -19.04
N ILE A 253 38.12 -16.36 -19.99
CA ILE A 253 39.03 -16.44 -21.15
C ILE A 253 40.42 -15.90 -20.82
N ILE A 254 40.52 -14.80 -20.07
CA ILE A 254 41.80 -14.26 -19.65
C ILE A 254 42.29 -15.11 -18.47
N THR A 255 43.11 -16.11 -18.78
CA THR A 255 43.85 -16.89 -17.80
C THR A 255 44.62 -15.93 -16.89
N HIS A 256 44.33 -15.96 -15.59
CA HIS A 256 45.08 -15.18 -14.63
C HIS A 256 46.54 -15.66 -14.64
N PRO A 257 47.54 -14.76 -14.80
CA PRO A 257 48.95 -15.16 -14.87
C PRO A 257 49.42 -15.93 -13.64
N TYR A 258 48.73 -15.78 -12.50
CA TYR A 258 48.98 -16.51 -11.26
C TYR A 258 48.58 -18.00 -11.29
N GLN A 259 47.66 -18.41 -12.17
CA GLN A 259 47.25 -19.81 -12.28
C GLN A 259 48.19 -20.64 -13.15
N PHE A 260 49.03 -19.99 -13.96
CA PHE A 260 49.95 -20.67 -14.86
C PHE A 260 50.96 -21.55 -14.12
N SER A 261 51.60 -21.03 -13.06
CA SER A 261 52.58 -21.77 -12.26
C SER A 261 52.02 -22.99 -11.54
N PHE A 262 50.71 -23.02 -11.25
CA PHE A 262 50.05 -24.16 -10.61
C PHE A 262 49.42 -25.13 -11.62
N ASN A 263 48.94 -24.64 -12.76
CA ASN A 263 48.35 -25.48 -13.80
C ASN A 263 49.41 -26.17 -14.68
N GLU A 264 50.60 -25.59 -14.81
CA GLU A 264 51.74 -26.20 -15.54
C GLU A 264 52.79 -26.83 -14.60
N MET A 265 52.41 -27.11 -13.34
CA MET A 265 53.27 -27.84 -12.41
C MET A 265 53.56 -29.25 -12.95
N GLY A 266 54.78 -29.76 -12.74
CA GLY A 266 55.24 -31.08 -13.24
C GLY A 266 54.56 -32.28 -12.57
N ASP A 267 55.30 -33.23 -11.98
CA ASP A 267 54.65 -34.34 -11.27
C ASP A 267 54.15 -33.87 -9.89
N PRO A 268 52.83 -33.85 -9.60
CA PRO A 268 52.31 -33.34 -8.32
C PRO A 268 52.40 -34.37 -7.19
N ARG A 269 52.87 -35.61 -7.46
CA ARG A 269 52.94 -36.69 -6.48
C ARG A 269 53.68 -36.35 -5.18
N PRO A 270 54.84 -35.64 -5.19
CA PRO A 270 55.53 -35.27 -3.95
C PRO A 270 54.68 -34.35 -3.07
N LEU A 271 53.99 -33.38 -3.68
CA LEU A 271 53.11 -32.45 -2.96
C LEU A 271 51.86 -33.15 -2.41
N ILE A 272 51.28 -34.07 -3.18
CA ILE A 272 50.14 -34.89 -2.71
C ILE A 272 50.56 -35.75 -1.53
N ARG A 273 51.77 -36.35 -1.55
CA ARG A 273 52.31 -37.13 -0.43
C ARG A 273 52.52 -36.27 0.81
N LEU A 274 53.04 -35.05 0.66
CA LEU A 274 53.19 -34.11 1.77
C LEU A 274 51.83 -33.76 2.38
N CYS A 275 50.83 -33.46 1.55
CA CYS A 275 49.45 -33.21 2.00
C CYS A 275 48.83 -34.43 2.70
N SER A 276 49.08 -35.65 2.22
CA SER A 276 48.61 -36.86 2.91
C SER A 276 49.33 -37.08 4.24
N SER A 277 50.64 -36.83 4.33
CA SER A 277 51.40 -36.93 5.58
C SER A 277 50.92 -35.93 6.63
N ILE A 278 50.56 -34.70 6.21
CA ILE A 278 49.92 -33.71 7.10
C ILE A 278 48.57 -34.24 7.61
N PHE A 279 47.77 -34.84 6.73
CA PHE A 279 46.48 -35.42 7.11
C PHE A 279 46.63 -36.60 8.08
N GLU A 280 47.62 -37.46 7.87
CA GLU A 280 47.95 -38.57 8.76
C GLU A 280 48.49 -38.11 10.12
N ALA A 281 49.39 -37.11 10.14
CA ALA A 281 49.91 -36.51 11.36
C ALA A 281 48.80 -35.86 12.21
N ARG A 282 47.85 -35.18 11.54
CA ARG A 282 46.65 -34.63 12.17
C ARG A 282 45.76 -35.73 12.76
N ASN A 283 45.54 -36.82 12.03
CA ASN A 283 44.75 -37.97 12.52
C ASN A 283 45.43 -38.67 13.71
N ALA A 284 46.76 -38.72 13.73
CA ALA A 284 47.55 -39.25 14.85
C ALA A 284 47.71 -38.26 16.02
N LYS A 285 47.18 -37.03 15.91
CA LYS A 285 47.26 -35.93 16.90
C LYS A 285 48.71 -35.51 17.24
N MET A 286 49.64 -35.66 16.31
CA MET A 286 51.02 -35.20 16.48
C MET A 286 51.13 -33.74 15.99
N LEU A 287 50.77 -32.80 16.87
CA LEU A 287 50.61 -31.38 16.52
C LEU A 287 51.91 -30.66 16.16
N GLU A 288 53.03 -31.05 16.79
CA GLU A 288 54.36 -30.48 16.47
C GLU A 288 54.79 -30.89 15.05
N LEU A 289 54.62 -32.17 14.71
CA LEU A 289 54.92 -32.71 13.38
C LEU A 289 53.99 -32.12 12.30
N GLU A 290 52.71 -31.90 12.63
CA GLU A 290 51.78 -31.21 11.72
C GLU A 290 52.24 -29.79 11.42
N HIS A 291 52.70 -29.04 12.43
CA HIS A 291 53.17 -27.67 12.26
C HIS A 291 54.41 -27.59 11.37
N ASP A 292 55.38 -28.49 11.58
CA ASP A 292 56.61 -28.53 10.80
C ASP A 292 56.34 -28.88 9.32
N LEU A 293 55.53 -29.91 9.06
CA LEU A 293 55.14 -30.31 7.70
C LEU A 293 54.31 -29.22 6.99
N TYR A 294 53.46 -28.51 7.72
CA TYR A 294 52.70 -27.38 7.18
C TYR A 294 53.61 -26.17 6.86
N GLY A 295 54.65 -25.96 7.68
CA GLY A 295 55.68 -24.97 7.42
C GLY A 295 56.47 -25.25 6.13
N GLU A 296 56.81 -26.52 5.90
CA GLU A 296 57.44 -26.99 4.67
C GLU A 296 56.55 -26.78 3.44
N LEU A 297 55.27 -27.16 3.53
CA LEU A 297 54.28 -26.92 2.46
C LEU A 297 54.16 -25.43 2.12
N LEU A 298 54.09 -24.57 3.14
CA LEU A 298 53.97 -23.13 2.96
C LEU A 298 55.23 -22.55 2.30
N TYR A 299 56.41 -23.04 2.65
CA TYR A 299 57.67 -22.64 2.03
C TYR A 299 57.70 -22.97 0.53
N ILE A 300 57.29 -24.19 0.18
CA ILE A 300 57.23 -24.66 -1.22
C ILE A 300 56.25 -23.83 -2.05
N ILE A 301 55.05 -23.53 -1.54
CA ILE A 301 54.03 -22.74 -2.25
C ILE A 301 54.44 -21.27 -2.40
N LYS A 302 55.23 -20.74 -1.46
CA LYS A 302 55.62 -19.33 -1.43
C LYS A 302 56.73 -18.98 -2.42
N SER A 303 57.59 -19.94 -2.80
CA SER A 303 58.64 -19.72 -3.81
C SER A 303 58.40 -20.58 -5.06
N PRO A 304 58.16 -19.96 -6.24
CA PRO A 304 57.89 -20.71 -7.47
C PRO A 304 59.09 -21.54 -7.91
N ASP A 305 60.31 -21.11 -7.57
CA ASP A 305 61.54 -21.84 -7.90
C ASP A 305 61.66 -23.15 -7.11
N THR A 306 61.26 -23.16 -5.84
CA THR A 306 61.23 -24.39 -5.04
C THR A 306 60.10 -25.32 -5.47
N LEU A 307 58.94 -24.76 -5.85
CA LEU A 307 57.84 -25.54 -6.41
C LEU A 307 58.28 -26.28 -7.69
N LEU A 308 58.99 -25.61 -8.60
CA LEU A 308 59.49 -26.23 -9.82
C LEU A 308 60.57 -27.28 -9.57
N ARG A 309 61.45 -27.08 -8.58
CA ARG A 309 62.48 -28.08 -8.19
C ARG A 309 61.87 -29.34 -7.58
N GLU A 310 60.89 -29.18 -6.69
CA GLU A 310 60.23 -30.33 -6.04
C GLU A 310 59.26 -31.08 -6.98
N THR A 311 58.88 -30.46 -8.09
CA THR A 311 57.95 -31.03 -9.08
C THR A 311 58.64 -31.31 -10.42
N GLU A 312 59.97 -31.35 -10.42
CA GLU A 312 60.80 -31.55 -11.61
C GLU A 312 60.38 -32.83 -12.35
N TYR A 313 60.26 -32.72 -13.67
CA TYR A 313 59.86 -33.82 -14.54
C TYR A 313 61.05 -34.74 -14.77
N ASP A 314 61.03 -35.93 -14.17
CA ASP A 314 62.07 -36.94 -14.35
C ASP A 314 61.96 -37.55 -15.77
N MET A 315 62.59 -36.91 -16.77
CA MET A 315 62.57 -37.36 -18.17
C MET A 315 63.20 -38.75 -18.38
N TYR A 316 63.87 -39.33 -17.38
CA TYR A 316 64.56 -40.62 -17.48
C TYR A 316 63.65 -41.86 -17.45
N LYS A 317 62.34 -41.71 -17.25
CA LYS A 317 61.37 -42.84 -17.26
C LYS A 317 60.62 -43.03 -18.58
N LEU A 318 61.14 -42.50 -19.68
CA LEU A 318 60.55 -42.64 -21.02
C LEU A 318 61.47 -43.33 -22.04
N CYS A 319 62.47 -44.11 -21.60
CA CYS A 319 63.18 -45.08 -22.43
C CYS A 319 62.93 -46.51 -21.96
#